data_AF-A0R7S3-F1
#
_entry.id   AF-A0R7S3-F1
#
_cell.length_a   1.000
_cell.length_b   1.000
_cell.length_c   1.000
_cell.angle_alpha   90.00
_cell.angle_beta   90.00
_cell.angle_gamma   90.00
#
_symmetry.space_group_name_H-M   'P 1'
#
loop_
_entity.id
_entity.type
_entity.pdbx_description
1 polymer ?
#
loop_
_entity_poly.entity_id
_entity_poly.type
_entity_poly.pdbx_seq_one_letter_code
_entity_poly.pdbx_strand_id
1 'polypeptide(L)'
;MFDDNVAAVVSNILLCILRGRMTMTFDDAIVWVEQNRKAIIGFSKQFLGCCPYDVEDLISCANQAALSSVFISTEPLAAKFEMTFWAQYKLLIREIVPNPGNHRGSESIPSYLCCEINEAFTGNAPPADKSTQAKSESVFWAVKPYLTPKEQRFLTALLGLSKSGYHSMDEAGALIGITEPSAVAMFKRVRSKIARLFSLQIVSIENLSSATPIRPHSESSPRRQSAA
;
A
#
# COMPACT_ATOMS: atom_id res chain seq x y z
N MET A 1 15.58 45.12 0.38
CA MET A 1 14.40 45.14 1.29
C MET A 1 14.23 43.74 1.92
N PHE A 2 15.30 43.22 2.55
CA PHE A 2 15.35 41.87 3.12
C PHE A 2 16.02 41.81 4.52
N ASP A 3 16.31 42.95 5.15
CA ASP A 3 17.15 42.99 6.35
C ASP A 3 16.39 43.05 7.69
N ASP A 4 15.12 43.45 7.68
CA ASP A 4 14.37 43.63 8.94
C ASP A 4 13.98 42.29 9.60
N ASN A 5 13.80 41.22 8.80
CA ASN A 5 13.50 39.89 9.32
C ASN A 5 14.71 39.20 9.95
N VAL A 6 15.91 39.40 9.40
CA VAL A 6 17.14 38.80 9.94
C VAL A 6 17.50 39.48 11.25
N ALA A 7 17.37 40.81 11.33
CA ALA A 7 17.61 41.57 12.55
C ALA A 7 16.64 41.18 13.68
N ALA A 8 15.36 40.94 13.37
CA ALA A 8 14.37 40.48 14.35
C ALA A 8 14.68 39.06 14.87
N VAL A 9 15.11 38.15 13.99
CA VAL A 9 15.51 36.79 14.38
C VAL A 9 16.76 36.81 15.25
N VAL A 10 17.78 37.55 14.86
CA VAL A 10 19.04 37.67 15.64
C VAL A 10 18.78 38.34 16.99
N SER A 11 17.92 39.37 17.04
CA SER A 11 17.56 40.07 18.28
C SER A 11 16.76 39.16 19.23
N ASN A 12 15.85 38.34 18.72
CA ASN A 12 15.11 37.35 19.53
C ASN A 12 16.01 36.23 20.05
N ILE A 13 16.99 35.76 19.26
CA ILE A 13 18.00 34.79 19.69
C ILE A 13 18.87 35.40 20.81
N LEU A 14 19.33 36.64 20.64
CA LEU A 14 20.13 37.35 21.67
C LEU A 14 19.34 37.58 22.96
N LEU A 15 18.06 37.96 22.86
CA LEU A 15 17.17 38.15 24.00
C LEU A 15 16.87 36.83 24.74
N CYS A 16 16.83 35.71 24.02
CA CYS A 16 16.71 34.38 24.64
C CYS A 16 18.00 33.98 25.38
N ILE A 17 19.17 34.26 24.80
CA ILE A 17 20.48 33.98 25.41
C ILE A 17 20.70 34.84 26.67
N LEU A 18 20.30 36.12 26.64
CA LEU A 18 20.52 37.06 27.75
C LEU A 18 19.53 36.90 28.92
N ARG A 19 18.41 36.18 28.75
CA ARG A 19 17.37 36.05 29.79
C ARG A 19 17.50 34.84 30.73
N GLY A 20 18.54 34.01 30.61
CA GLY A 20 18.77 32.92 31.58
C GLY A 20 17.61 31.92 31.71
N ARG A 21 16.72 31.83 30.70
CA ARG A 21 15.88 30.64 30.54
C ARG A 21 16.83 29.54 30.08
N MET A 22 17.08 28.54 30.92
CA MET A 22 17.70 27.29 30.46
C MET A 22 16.76 26.70 29.40
N THR A 23 17.02 27.03 28.14
CA THR A 23 16.31 26.49 26.99
C THR A 23 16.74 25.04 26.86
N MET A 24 15.79 24.12 27.03
CA MET A 24 16.01 22.69 26.79
C MET A 24 16.59 22.53 25.38
N THR A 25 17.78 21.96 25.24
CA THR A 25 18.34 21.65 23.92
C THR A 25 17.89 20.27 23.46
N PHE A 26 18.13 19.93 22.19
CA PHE A 26 17.82 18.59 21.67
C PHE A 26 18.60 17.49 22.38
N ASP A 27 19.90 17.72 22.62
CA ASP A 27 20.75 16.76 23.33
C ASP A 27 20.27 16.58 24.77
N ASP A 28 19.91 17.66 25.46
CA ASP A 28 19.34 17.60 26.81
C ASP A 28 18.01 16.83 26.82
N ALA A 29 17.19 16.97 25.77
CA ALA A 29 15.92 16.27 25.66
C ALA A 29 16.08 14.76 25.50
N ILE A 30 17.06 14.31 24.71
CA ILE A 30 17.39 12.90 24.57
C ILE A 30 17.94 12.35 25.89
N VAL A 31 18.87 13.07 26.53
CA VAL A 31 19.39 12.69 27.84
C VAL A 31 18.27 12.60 28.89
N TRP A 32 17.31 13.53 28.85
CA TRP A 32 16.15 13.50 29.73
C TRP A 32 15.27 12.27 29.49
N VAL A 33 15.06 11.85 28.24
CA VAL A 33 14.32 10.60 27.93
C VAL A 33 15.03 9.39 28.54
N GLU A 34 16.35 9.30 28.41
CA GLU A 34 17.14 8.21 29.00
C GLU A 34 17.08 8.20 30.53
N GLN A 35 17.15 9.37 31.16
CA GLN A 35 16.99 9.51 32.62
C GLN A 35 15.59 9.10 33.10
N ASN A 36 14.55 9.36 32.29
CA ASN A 36 13.16 9.07 32.61
C ASN A 36 12.65 7.76 31.99
N ARG A 37 13.54 6.97 31.40
CA ARG A 37 13.22 5.75 30.65
C ARG A 37 12.30 4.80 31.41
N LYS A 38 12.51 4.61 32.72
CA LYS A 38 11.67 3.75 33.57
C LYS A 38 10.22 4.24 33.64
N ALA A 39 9.99 5.54 33.76
CA ALA A 39 8.65 6.12 33.81
C ALA A 39 7.93 6.00 32.45
N ILE A 40 8.68 6.26 31.38
CA ILE A 40 8.20 6.14 29.99
C ILE A 40 7.77 4.69 29.70
N ILE A 41 8.62 3.71 30.05
CA ILE A 41 8.31 2.28 29.95
C ILE A 41 7.09 1.93 30.81
N GLY A 42 7.03 2.43 32.04
CA GLY A 42 5.90 2.19 32.94
C GLY A 42 4.56 2.65 32.33
N PHE A 43 4.56 3.82 31.69
CA PHE A 43 3.40 4.33 30.96
C PHE A 43 3.09 3.51 29.70
N SER A 44 4.12 3.07 28.97
CA SER A 44 3.97 2.44 27.66
C SER A 44 3.54 0.96 27.72
N LYS A 45 3.82 0.27 28.84
CA LYS A 45 3.49 -1.16 29.06
C LYS A 45 2.04 -1.52 28.78
N GLN A 46 1.09 -0.63 29.07
CA GLN A 46 -0.34 -0.88 28.84
C GLN A 46 -0.70 -1.01 27.35
N PHE A 47 0.16 -0.54 26.46
CA PHE A 47 -0.08 -0.52 25.01
C PHE A 47 0.57 -1.70 24.27
N LEU A 48 1.60 -2.34 24.85
CA LEU A 48 2.35 -3.44 24.22
C LEU A 48 1.49 -4.64 23.85
N GLY A 49 0.40 -4.89 24.59
CA GLY A 49 -0.54 -5.97 24.27
C GLY A 49 -1.44 -5.67 23.06
N CYS A 50 -1.51 -4.42 22.62
CA CYS A 50 -2.42 -3.96 21.56
C CYS A 50 -1.72 -3.66 20.23
N CYS A 51 -0.39 -3.64 20.19
CA CYS A 51 0.40 -3.34 19.01
C CYS A 51 1.45 -4.42 18.75
N PRO A 52 2.01 -4.50 17.54
CA PRO A 52 3.11 -5.42 17.21
C PRO A 52 4.49 -4.88 17.63
N TYR A 53 4.55 -3.69 18.25
CA TYR A 53 5.78 -2.99 18.58
C TYR A 53 6.35 -3.43 19.93
N ASP A 54 7.68 -3.34 20.06
CA ASP A 54 8.36 -3.64 21.31
C ASP A 54 8.58 -2.38 22.18
N VAL A 55 9.28 -2.56 23.30
CA VAL A 55 9.57 -1.45 24.23
C VAL A 55 10.48 -0.40 23.59
N GLU A 56 11.46 -0.82 22.77
CA GLU A 56 12.44 0.08 22.16
C GLU A 56 11.82 0.92 21.04
N ASP A 57 10.85 0.37 20.32
CA ASP A 57 10.01 1.12 19.38
C ASP A 57 9.29 2.26 20.10
N LEU A 58 8.69 1.99 21.26
CA LEU A 58 8.00 3.00 22.06
C LEU A 58 8.96 4.01 22.71
N ILE A 59 10.21 3.65 22.96
CA ILE A 59 11.28 4.59 23.35
C ILE A 59 11.68 5.47 22.17
N SER A 60 11.74 4.93 20.95
CA SER A 60 12.01 5.72 19.74
C SER A 60 10.93 6.77 19.53
N CYS A 61 9.65 6.42 19.76
CA CYS A 61 8.56 7.40 19.78
C CYS A 61 8.69 8.44 20.90
N ALA A 62 9.24 8.06 22.06
CA ALA A 62 9.52 9.01 23.14
C ALA A 62 10.61 9.99 22.74
N ASN A 63 11.66 9.54 22.07
CA ASN A 63 12.71 10.41 21.51
C ASN A 63 12.11 11.40 20.50
N GLN A 64 11.24 10.94 19.60
CA GLN A 64 10.54 11.83 18.67
C GLN A 64 9.68 12.87 19.42
N ALA A 65 8.92 12.45 20.44
CA ALA A 65 8.12 13.36 21.26
C ALA A 65 8.98 14.41 21.97
N ALA A 66 10.14 14.02 22.49
CA ALA A 66 11.12 14.91 23.11
C ALA A 66 11.61 15.98 22.13
N LEU A 67 12.01 15.59 20.92
CA LEU A 67 12.47 16.54 19.91
C LEU A 67 11.37 17.56 19.55
N SER A 68 10.13 17.10 19.31
CA SER A 68 8.98 17.99 19.05
C SER A 68 8.70 18.92 20.23
N SER A 69 8.91 18.44 21.46
CA SER A 69 8.63 19.20 22.68
C SER A 69 9.65 20.28 22.96
N VAL A 70 10.90 20.10 22.52
CA VAL A 70 11.91 21.17 22.51
C VAL A 70 11.39 22.35 21.70
N PHE A 71 11.00 22.12 20.44
CA PHE A 71 10.47 23.18 19.57
C PHE A 71 9.29 23.91 20.20
N ILE A 72 8.30 23.17 20.69
CA ILE A 72 7.12 23.77 21.32
C ILE A 72 7.51 24.58 22.56
N SER A 73 8.39 24.05 23.41
CA SER A 73 8.81 24.71 24.65
C SER A 73 9.62 26.01 24.45
N THR A 74 10.13 26.24 23.25
CA THR A 74 10.80 27.51 22.91
C THR A 74 9.82 28.65 22.61
N GLU A 75 8.53 28.36 22.39
CA GLU A 75 7.54 29.39 22.17
C GLU A 75 7.26 30.21 23.44
N PRO A 76 7.02 31.52 23.32
CA PRO A 76 6.94 32.42 24.47
C PRO A 76 5.78 32.11 25.44
N LEU A 77 4.74 31.42 24.95
CA LEU A 77 3.54 31.01 25.71
C LEU A 77 3.51 29.51 26.04
N ALA A 78 4.56 28.76 25.70
CA ALA A 78 4.53 27.32 25.85
C ALA A 78 4.66 26.85 27.30
N ALA A 79 4.03 25.72 27.56
CA ALA A 79 4.18 24.97 28.79
C ALA A 79 5.62 24.45 28.96
N LYS A 80 5.99 24.07 30.19
CA LYS A 80 7.28 23.43 30.49
C LYS A 80 7.49 22.20 29.60
N PHE A 81 8.74 21.95 29.21
CA PHE A 81 9.15 20.82 28.36
C PHE A 81 8.51 19.49 28.78
N GLU A 82 8.50 19.16 30.07
CA GLU A 82 7.93 17.90 30.54
C GLU A 82 6.43 17.76 30.24
N MET A 83 5.66 18.85 30.37
CA MET A 83 4.24 18.82 30.06
C MET A 83 4.00 18.69 28.56
N THR A 84 4.78 19.40 27.74
CA THR A 84 4.69 19.28 26.27
C THR A 84 5.12 17.90 25.81
N PHE A 85 6.17 17.33 26.41
CA PHE A 85 6.63 15.96 26.20
C PHE A 85 5.51 14.94 26.41
N TRP A 86 4.89 14.92 27.59
CA TRP A 86 3.84 13.94 27.86
C TRP A 86 2.61 14.12 26.99
N ALA A 87 2.30 15.35 26.58
CA ALA A 87 1.23 15.61 25.62
C ALA A 87 1.57 15.02 24.24
N GLN A 88 2.75 15.31 23.71
CA GLN A 88 3.20 14.81 22.40
C GLN A 88 3.35 13.30 22.39
N TYR A 89 3.93 12.72 23.44
CA TYR A 89 4.13 11.28 23.54
C TYR A 89 2.80 10.51 23.55
N LYS A 90 1.79 11.04 24.26
CA LYS A 90 0.43 10.48 24.24
C LYS A 90 -0.22 10.56 22.86
N LEU A 91 0.04 11.62 22.09
CA LEU A 91 -0.48 11.76 20.74
C LEU A 91 0.16 10.74 19.80
N LEU A 92 1.49 10.61 19.80
CA LEU A 92 2.20 9.63 18.99
C LEU A 92 1.80 8.19 19.32
N ILE A 93 1.70 7.85 20.60
CA ILE A 93 1.23 6.51 21.00
C ILE A 93 -0.19 6.25 20.49
N ARG A 94 -1.09 7.25 20.53
CA ARG A 94 -2.46 7.09 20.03
C ARG A 94 -2.50 6.90 18.52
N GLU A 95 -1.56 7.46 17.78
CA GLU A 95 -1.48 7.33 16.33
C GLU A 95 -1.04 5.92 15.91
N ILE A 96 -0.04 5.38 16.59
CA ILE A 96 0.58 4.10 16.23
C ILE A 96 -0.05 2.89 16.94
N VAL A 97 -0.56 3.06 18.17
CA VAL A 97 -1.15 1.97 18.95
C VAL A 97 -2.67 2.05 18.89
N PRO A 98 -3.33 1.05 18.27
CA PRO A 98 -4.77 0.95 18.32
C PRO A 98 -5.23 0.67 19.75
N ASN A 99 -6.14 1.51 20.26
CA ASN A 99 -6.72 1.34 21.59
C ASN A 99 -8.21 0.97 21.47
N PRO A 100 -8.60 -0.26 21.84
CA PRO A 100 -9.99 -0.73 21.74
C PRO A 100 -10.96 0.06 22.64
N GLY A 101 -10.47 0.69 23.72
CA GLY A 101 -11.28 1.45 24.67
C GLY A 101 -11.42 2.94 24.35
N ASN A 102 -10.81 3.42 23.26
CA ASN A 102 -10.83 4.83 22.90
C ASN A 102 -10.84 5.04 21.38
N HIS A 103 -12.05 5.24 20.83
CA HIS A 103 -12.32 5.41 19.39
C HIS A 103 -11.76 6.71 18.75
N ARG A 104 -10.87 7.44 19.44
CA ARG A 104 -10.20 8.66 18.93
C ARG A 104 -8.73 8.44 18.59
N GLY A 105 -8.26 7.19 18.54
CA GLY A 105 -6.88 6.80 18.18
C GLY A 105 -6.82 6.04 16.85
N SER A 106 -5.65 5.47 16.57
CA SER A 106 -5.27 4.71 15.36
C SER A 106 -6.45 3.93 14.76
N GLU A 107 -6.67 4.08 13.46
CA GLU A 107 -7.67 3.30 12.69
C GLU A 107 -7.31 1.82 12.59
N SER A 108 -6.11 1.44 13.04
CA SER A 108 -5.62 0.08 13.02
C SER A 108 -6.44 -0.83 13.94
N ILE A 109 -6.54 -2.10 13.58
CA ILE A 109 -7.12 -3.13 14.45
C ILE A 109 -6.03 -3.56 15.46
N PRO A 110 -6.33 -3.69 16.77
CA PRO A 110 -5.38 -4.21 17.74
C PRO A 110 -4.79 -5.56 17.35
N SER A 111 -3.49 -5.74 17.58
CA SER A 111 -2.74 -6.92 17.14
C SER A 111 -3.33 -8.24 17.66
N TYR A 112 -3.84 -8.25 18.89
CA TYR A 112 -4.48 -9.43 19.48
C TYR A 112 -5.86 -9.78 18.87
N LEU A 113 -6.45 -8.87 18.09
CA LEU A 113 -7.68 -9.11 17.32
C LEU A 113 -7.40 -9.49 15.86
N CYS A 114 -6.15 -9.38 15.41
CA CYS A 114 -5.77 -9.83 14.08
C CYS A 114 -5.74 -11.36 14.07
N CYS A 115 -6.62 -11.98 13.28
CA CYS A 115 -6.61 -13.41 13.03
C CYS A 115 -5.33 -13.80 12.29
N GLU A 116 -4.76 -14.97 12.57
CA GLU A 116 -3.68 -15.52 11.73
C GLU A 116 -4.16 -15.63 10.28
N ILE A 117 -3.33 -15.19 9.34
CA ILE A 117 -3.62 -15.11 7.90
C ILE A 117 -3.94 -16.50 7.28
N ASN A 118 -3.82 -17.58 8.06
CA ASN A 118 -4.22 -18.93 7.66
C ASN A 118 -5.73 -19.07 7.41
N GLU A 119 -6.57 -18.16 7.93
CA GLU A 119 -8.04 -18.23 7.74
C GLU A 119 -8.62 -17.03 6.97
N ALA A 120 -7.87 -15.94 6.79
CA ALA A 120 -8.39 -14.70 6.20
C ALA A 120 -8.45 -14.68 4.65
N PHE A 121 -7.99 -15.74 3.99
CA PHE A 121 -8.30 -15.96 2.56
C PHE A 121 -9.63 -16.67 2.32
N THR A 122 -10.53 -16.71 3.29
CA THR A 122 -11.96 -16.61 2.97
C THR A 122 -12.31 -15.12 2.88
N GLY A 123 -11.71 -14.42 1.92
CA GLY A 123 -12.34 -13.20 1.43
C GLY A 123 -13.80 -13.56 1.12
N ASN A 124 -14.67 -12.57 1.18
CA ASN A 124 -15.93 -12.65 0.47
C ASN A 124 -15.60 -12.82 -1.02
N ALA A 125 -15.15 -14.02 -1.43
CA ALA A 125 -15.50 -14.55 -2.71
C ALA A 125 -17.01 -14.36 -2.71
N PRO A 126 -17.57 -13.56 -3.65
CA PRO A 126 -19.01 -13.60 -3.85
C PRO A 126 -19.38 -15.09 -3.84
N PRO A 127 -20.48 -15.49 -3.17
CA PRO A 127 -20.90 -16.88 -3.19
C PRO A 127 -20.69 -17.35 -4.61
N ALA A 128 -20.00 -18.48 -4.78
CA ALA A 128 -19.70 -19.02 -6.09
C ALA A 128 -21.04 -19.28 -6.77
N ASP A 129 -21.60 -18.21 -7.31
CA ASP A 129 -22.72 -18.20 -8.18
C ASP A 129 -22.10 -18.98 -9.31
N LYS A 130 -22.57 -20.21 -9.40
CA LYS A 130 -22.61 -20.98 -10.64
C LYS A 130 -23.47 -20.22 -11.68
N SER A 131 -23.45 -18.89 -11.69
CA SER A 131 -23.59 -18.13 -12.89
C SER A 131 -22.47 -18.63 -13.79
N THR A 132 -22.89 -19.36 -14.80
CA THR A 132 -22.53 -19.30 -16.21
C THR A 132 -21.93 -17.95 -16.68
N GLN A 133 -21.05 -17.31 -15.91
CA GLN A 133 -20.27 -16.18 -16.35
C GLN A 133 -19.16 -16.76 -17.21
N ALA A 134 -19.39 -16.73 -18.52
CA ALA A 134 -18.38 -17.11 -19.48
C ALA A 134 -17.11 -16.32 -19.17
N LYS A 135 -16.04 -17.02 -18.75
CA LYS A 135 -14.74 -16.39 -18.52
C LYS A 135 -14.33 -15.67 -19.79
N SER A 136 -13.82 -14.45 -19.66
CA SER A 136 -13.30 -13.65 -20.79
C SER A 136 -12.31 -14.44 -21.65
N GLU A 137 -11.56 -15.34 -21.03
CA GLU A 137 -10.66 -16.30 -21.68
C GLU A 137 -11.41 -17.29 -22.58
N SER A 138 -12.52 -17.88 -22.12
CA SER A 138 -13.34 -18.80 -22.91
C SER A 138 -13.92 -18.11 -24.14
N VAL A 139 -14.38 -16.87 -23.98
CA VAL A 139 -14.86 -16.03 -25.09
C VAL A 139 -13.72 -15.79 -26.10
N PHE A 140 -12.53 -15.46 -25.62
CA PHE A 140 -11.37 -15.26 -26.47
C PHE A 140 -11.03 -16.51 -27.28
N TRP A 141 -10.95 -17.68 -26.64
CA TRP A 141 -10.64 -18.94 -27.33
C TRP A 141 -11.69 -19.32 -28.38
N ALA A 142 -12.97 -19.08 -28.11
CA ALA A 142 -14.05 -19.33 -29.06
C ALA A 142 -14.00 -18.40 -30.28
N VAL A 143 -13.63 -17.13 -30.07
CA VAL A 143 -13.59 -16.13 -31.16
C VAL A 143 -12.24 -16.11 -31.89
N LYS A 144 -11.16 -16.62 -31.28
CA LYS A 144 -9.80 -16.63 -31.84
C LYS A 144 -9.72 -17.06 -33.31
N PRO A 145 -10.42 -18.13 -33.78
CA PRO A 145 -10.35 -18.56 -35.18
C PRO A 145 -10.89 -17.53 -36.19
N TYR A 146 -11.76 -16.61 -35.74
CA TYR A 146 -12.42 -15.60 -36.58
C TYR A 146 -11.71 -14.24 -36.58
N LEU A 147 -10.61 -14.13 -35.83
CA LEU A 147 -9.80 -12.92 -35.71
C LEU A 147 -8.55 -13.04 -36.59
N THR A 148 -8.11 -11.91 -37.13
CA THR A 148 -6.83 -11.83 -37.84
C THR A 148 -5.66 -12.02 -36.87
N PRO A 149 -4.48 -12.48 -37.32
CA PRO A 149 -3.32 -12.69 -36.44
C PRO A 149 -2.91 -11.45 -35.64
N LYS A 150 -3.07 -10.25 -36.21
CA LYS A 150 -2.82 -8.98 -35.51
C LYS A 150 -3.84 -8.72 -34.40
N GLU A 151 -5.13 -8.94 -34.67
CA GLU A 151 -6.20 -8.80 -33.65
C GLU A 151 -6.06 -9.82 -32.53
N GLN A 152 -5.66 -11.06 -32.85
CA GLN A 152 -5.40 -12.11 -31.87
C GLN A 152 -4.29 -11.71 -30.90
N ARG A 153 -3.14 -11.25 -31.43
CA ARG A 153 -2.02 -10.77 -30.61
C ARG A 153 -2.41 -9.59 -29.73
N PHE A 154 -3.18 -8.65 -30.27
CA PHE A 154 -3.67 -7.48 -29.55
C PHE A 154 -4.57 -7.85 -28.38
N LEU A 155 -5.55 -8.72 -28.62
CA LEU A 155 -6.43 -9.21 -27.54
C LEU A 155 -5.70 -10.10 -26.54
N THR A 156 -4.68 -10.86 -26.96
CA THR A 156 -3.90 -11.71 -26.05
C THR A 156 -3.13 -10.84 -25.04
N ALA A 157 -2.56 -9.72 -25.49
CA ALA A 157 -1.87 -8.75 -24.63
C ALA A 157 -2.84 -8.02 -23.69
N LEU A 158 -4.00 -7.59 -24.20
CA LEU A 158 -5.02 -6.90 -23.41
C LEU A 158 -5.69 -7.81 -22.36
N LEU A 159 -5.87 -9.10 -22.65
CA LEU A 159 -6.50 -10.03 -21.71
C LEU A 159 -5.51 -10.63 -20.71
N GLY A 160 -4.23 -10.26 -20.78
CA GLY A 160 -3.19 -10.82 -19.93
C GLY A 160 -2.87 -12.29 -20.20
N LEU A 161 -3.27 -12.82 -21.35
CA LEU A 161 -3.01 -14.20 -21.78
C LEU A 161 -1.59 -14.39 -22.33
N SER A 162 -0.82 -13.30 -22.43
CA SER A 162 0.59 -13.29 -22.80
C SER A 162 1.49 -13.65 -21.61
N LYS A 163 2.69 -14.17 -21.89
CA LYS A 163 3.75 -14.35 -20.88
C LYS A 163 4.12 -13.05 -20.15
N SER A 164 3.88 -11.91 -20.80
CA SER A 164 4.17 -10.57 -20.29
C SER A 164 3.05 -9.98 -19.42
N GLY A 165 2.01 -10.76 -19.08
CA GLY A 165 0.89 -10.28 -18.26
C GLY A 165 -0.04 -9.31 -18.99
N TYR A 166 -0.80 -8.53 -18.22
CA TYR A 166 -1.77 -7.54 -18.72
C TYR A 166 -1.07 -6.29 -19.26
N HIS A 167 -1.49 -5.82 -20.44
CA HIS A 167 -0.98 -4.60 -21.07
C HIS A 167 -2.10 -3.58 -21.23
N SER A 168 -1.79 -2.31 -21.04
CA SER A 168 -2.67 -1.20 -21.44
C SER A 168 -2.87 -1.17 -22.96
N MET A 169 -3.86 -0.41 -23.45
CA MET A 169 -4.09 -0.28 -24.90
C MET A 169 -2.89 0.31 -25.64
N ASP A 170 -2.17 1.23 -25.00
CA ASP A 170 -1.00 1.89 -25.59
C ASP A 170 0.19 0.93 -25.67
N GLU A 171 0.45 0.18 -24.59
CA GLU A 171 1.48 -0.86 -24.55
C GLU A 171 1.19 -1.99 -25.54
N ALA A 172 -0.07 -2.46 -25.60
CA ALA A 172 -0.49 -3.48 -26.55
C ALA A 172 -0.41 -2.99 -28.01
N GLY A 173 -0.68 -1.70 -28.24
CA GLY A 173 -0.52 -1.05 -29.54
C GLY A 173 0.95 -0.97 -29.95
N ALA A 174 1.81 -0.51 -29.03
CA ALA A 174 3.25 -0.44 -29.24
C ALA A 174 3.85 -1.83 -29.54
N LEU A 175 3.42 -2.87 -28.83
CA LEU A 175 3.87 -4.26 -29.01
C LEU A 175 3.58 -4.81 -30.42
N ILE A 176 2.58 -4.27 -31.10
CA ILE A 176 2.14 -4.68 -32.45
C ILE A 176 2.59 -3.68 -33.52
N GLY A 177 3.21 -2.58 -33.11
CA GLY A 177 3.70 -1.53 -34.00
C GLY A 177 2.59 -0.66 -34.59
N ILE A 178 1.55 -0.36 -33.80
CA ILE A 178 0.46 0.54 -34.20
C ILE A 178 0.37 1.75 -33.26
N THR A 179 -0.12 2.87 -33.78
CA THR A 179 -0.34 4.09 -32.98
C THR A 179 -1.52 3.92 -32.04
N GLU A 180 -1.53 4.63 -30.91
CA GLU A 180 -2.63 4.62 -29.93
C GLU A 180 -4.02 4.85 -30.56
N PRO A 181 -4.24 5.86 -31.43
CA PRO A 181 -5.53 6.03 -32.10
C PRO A 181 -5.93 4.80 -32.94
N SER A 182 -4.95 4.16 -33.57
CA SER A 182 -5.16 2.93 -34.34
C SER A 182 -5.46 1.72 -33.46
N ALA A 183 -4.89 1.65 -32.26
CA ALA A 183 -5.18 0.62 -31.26
C ALA A 183 -6.61 0.74 -30.73
N VAL A 184 -7.06 1.95 -30.40
CA VAL A 184 -8.46 2.20 -30.00
C VAL A 184 -9.43 1.84 -31.13
N ALA A 185 -9.12 2.24 -32.37
CA ALA A 185 -9.93 1.88 -33.53
C ALA A 185 -9.95 0.36 -33.78
N MET A 186 -8.82 -0.33 -33.59
CA MET A 186 -8.74 -1.79 -33.68
C MET A 186 -9.60 -2.45 -32.61
N PHE A 187 -9.53 -2.00 -31.36
CA PHE A 187 -10.35 -2.52 -30.26
C PHE A 187 -11.85 -2.39 -30.56
N LYS A 188 -12.29 -1.22 -31.03
CA LYS A 188 -13.70 -0.99 -31.42
C LYS A 188 -14.15 -1.94 -32.53
N ARG A 189 -13.32 -2.11 -33.58
CA ARG A 189 -13.62 -3.05 -34.68
C ARG A 189 -13.72 -4.49 -34.20
N VAL A 190 -12.78 -4.92 -33.35
CA VAL A 190 -12.76 -6.26 -32.78
C VAL A 190 -13.98 -6.51 -31.90
N ARG A 191 -14.37 -5.54 -31.06
CA ARG A 191 -15.59 -5.62 -30.24
C ARG A 191 -16.84 -5.76 -31.10
N SER A 192 -16.99 -4.96 -32.15
CA SER A 192 -18.13 -5.07 -33.07
C SER A 192 -18.15 -6.41 -33.81
N LYS A 193 -16.97 -6.92 -34.20
CA LYS A 193 -16.83 -8.24 -34.84
C LYS A 193 -17.24 -9.37 -33.89
N ILE A 194 -16.78 -9.33 -32.64
CA ILE A 194 -17.18 -10.29 -31.59
C ILE A 194 -18.69 -10.24 -31.38
N ALA A 195 -19.26 -9.06 -31.19
CA ALA A 195 -20.70 -8.88 -31.00
C ALA A 195 -21.50 -9.48 -32.18
N ARG A 196 -21.02 -9.30 -33.42
CA ARG A 196 -21.63 -9.89 -34.61
C ARG A 196 -21.59 -11.42 -34.63
N LEU A 197 -20.50 -12.03 -34.16
CA LEU A 197 -20.36 -13.49 -34.10
C LEU A 197 -21.37 -14.11 -33.12
N PHE A 198 -21.62 -13.44 -31.99
CA PHE A 198 -22.64 -13.86 -31.03
C PHE A 198 -24.06 -13.60 -31.54
N SER A 199 -24.32 -12.45 -32.18
CA SER A 199 -25.66 -12.15 -32.72
C SER A 199 -26.08 -13.09 -33.85
N LEU A 200 -25.11 -13.58 -34.64
CA LEU A 200 -25.35 -14.57 -35.69
C LEU A 200 -25.37 -16.01 -35.18
N GLN A 201 -25.25 -16.22 -33.87
CA GLN A 201 -25.17 -17.55 -33.22
C GLN A 201 -24.06 -18.46 -33.77
N ILE A 202 -23.03 -17.89 -34.43
CA ILE A 202 -21.84 -18.62 -34.88
C ILE A 202 -21.04 -19.11 -33.68
N VAL A 203 -21.03 -18.32 -32.60
CA VAL A 203 -20.51 -18.69 -31.29
C VAL A 203 -21.66 -18.59 -30.30
N SER A 204 -22.03 -19.70 -29.65
CA SER A 204 -23.04 -19.72 -28.60
C SER A 204 -22.39 -19.60 -27.23
N ILE A 205 -22.97 -18.76 -26.36
CA ILE A 205 -22.54 -18.57 -24.97
C ILE A 205 -22.68 -19.88 -24.18
N GLU A 206 -23.68 -20.70 -24.51
CA GLU A 206 -23.95 -22.00 -23.88
C GLU A 206 -22.80 -23.00 -24.10
N ASN A 207 -22.07 -22.87 -25.21
CA ASN A 207 -20.93 -23.72 -25.56
C ASN A 207 -19.60 -23.25 -24.94
N LEU A 208 -19.57 -22.11 -24.23
CA LEU A 208 -18.34 -21.56 -23.63
C LEU A 208 -17.96 -22.23 -22.30
N SER A 209 -18.89 -22.94 -21.67
CA SER A 209 -18.68 -23.60 -20.37
C SER A 209 -17.93 -24.93 -20.46
N SER A 210 -17.74 -25.51 -21.65
CA SER A 210 -17.11 -26.82 -21.85
C SER A 210 -15.66 -26.76 -22.35
N ALA A 211 -15.06 -25.57 -22.48
CA ALA A 211 -13.66 -25.43 -22.84
C ALA A 211 -12.77 -25.78 -21.64
N THR A 212 -12.35 -27.05 -21.58
CA THR A 212 -11.40 -27.58 -20.58
C THR A 212 -10.16 -26.69 -20.47
N PRO A 213 -9.70 -26.33 -19.27
CA PRO A 213 -8.42 -25.65 -19.11
C PRO A 213 -7.29 -26.56 -19.60
N ILE A 214 -6.55 -26.09 -20.60
CA ILE A 214 -5.32 -26.72 -21.07
C ILE A 214 -4.33 -26.68 -19.89
N ARG A 215 -4.02 -27.85 -19.33
CA ARG A 215 -2.96 -27.99 -18.33
C ARG A 215 -1.66 -27.40 -18.91
N PRO A 216 -0.92 -26.56 -18.18
CA PRO A 216 0.41 -26.17 -18.61
C PRO A 216 1.27 -27.43 -18.71
N HIS A 217 1.91 -27.60 -19.86
CA HIS A 217 2.93 -28.63 -20.09
C HIS A 217 3.98 -28.54 -18.97
N SER A 218 3.96 -29.49 -18.05
CA SER A 218 5.11 -29.79 -17.21
C SER A 218 6.19 -30.39 -18.12
N GLU A 219 7.28 -29.66 -18.30
CA GLU A 219 8.49 -30.15 -18.95
C GLU A 219 8.96 -31.44 -18.26
N SER A 220 8.81 -32.57 -18.95
CA SER A 220 9.55 -33.79 -18.63
C SER A 220 11.01 -33.59 -19.03
N SER A 221 11.82 -33.14 -18.08
CA SER A 221 13.28 -33.13 -18.23
C SER A 221 13.81 -34.58 -18.16
N PRO A 222 14.55 -35.08 -19.15
CA PRO A 222 15.11 -36.43 -19.11
C PRO A 222 16.30 -36.46 -18.15
N ARG A 223 16.17 -37.26 -17.08
CA ARG A 223 17.29 -37.66 -16.21
C ARG A 223 18.42 -38.22 -17.06
N ARG A 224 19.59 -37.57 -17.01
CA ARG A 224 20.87 -38.16 -17.40
C ARG A 224 21.06 -39.49 -16.67
N GLN A 225 21.11 -40.57 -17.42
CA GLN A 225 21.70 -41.82 -16.95
C GLN A 225 23.23 -41.62 -16.96
N SER A 226 23.84 -41.66 -15.78
CA SER A 226 25.27 -41.91 -15.63
C SER A 226 25.52 -43.38 -15.94
N ALA A 227 26.22 -43.66 -17.03
CA ALA A 227 26.81 -44.96 -17.29
C ALA A 227 28.17 -45.06 -16.58
N ALA A 228 28.40 -46.24 -16.02
CA ALA A 228 29.62 -46.92 -15.58
C ALA A 228 30.96 -46.15 -15.59
#